data_AF-A0A6B1G981-F1
#
_entry.id   AF-A0A6B1G981-F1
#
_cell.length_a   1.000
_cell.length_b   1.000
_cell.length_c   1.000
_cell.angle_alpha   90.00
_cell.angle_beta   90.00
_cell.angle_gamma   90.00
#
_symmetry.space_group_name_H-M   'P 1'
#
loop_
_entity.id
_entity.type
_entity.pdbx_description
1 polymer ?
#
loop_
_entity_poly.entity_id
_entity_poly.type
_entity_poly.pdbx_seq_one_letter_code
_entity_poly.pdbx_strand_id
1 'polypeptide(L)'
;MPPASEAGVVHDIVHNIVDTWGGHHHTGNTGVTCLIDALTPHGQGEVLYDLVATPTYPGWGYMVEQGATTIWESWSLQSTVGAAESMIMWASIDEFFYNDLAGIKGPDYHGPGFMTPGFREIHIEPHPLGDLKHAGAAITTVRGQVSSHWRRTDHSFSLDVTIPINSTARISLPTIGLSNVSVSENGNTIWQNNAYLPGREGIKSARTRPDYIDVEIGSGTYHFELTGT
;
A
#
# COMPACT_ATOMS: atom_id res chain seq x y z
N MET A 1 -3.39 -6.50 -21.48
CA MET A 1 -3.91 -5.27 -22.13
C MET A 1 -2.79 -4.67 -22.98
N PRO A 2 -3.06 -4.13 -24.19
CA PRO A 2 -2.03 -3.40 -24.93
C PRO A 2 -1.56 -2.19 -24.12
N PRO A 3 -0.23 -1.94 -23.97
CA PRO A 3 0.27 -0.86 -23.12
C PRO A 3 -0.30 0.53 -23.47
N ALA A 4 -0.57 0.78 -24.75
CA ALA A 4 -1.12 2.06 -25.22
C ALA A 4 -2.55 2.34 -24.73
N SER A 5 -3.28 1.34 -24.25
CA SER A 5 -4.67 1.50 -23.78
C SER A 5 -4.79 1.55 -22.26
N GLU A 6 -3.71 1.29 -21.52
CA GLU A 6 -3.72 1.14 -20.07
C GLU A 6 -4.24 2.37 -19.34
N ALA A 7 -3.68 3.54 -19.64
CA ALA A 7 -4.11 4.79 -19.04
C ALA A 7 -5.60 5.11 -19.31
N GLY A 8 -6.09 4.79 -20.52
CA GLY A 8 -7.50 4.98 -20.87
C GLY A 8 -8.43 4.05 -20.10
N VAL A 9 -8.06 2.77 -19.95
CA VAL A 9 -8.85 1.81 -19.18
C VAL A 9 -8.88 2.16 -17.69
N VAL A 10 -7.75 2.56 -17.11
CA VAL A 10 -7.72 3.02 -15.70
C VAL A 10 -8.60 4.26 -15.53
N HIS A 11 -8.52 5.21 -16.46
CA HIS A 11 -9.39 6.39 -16.45
C HIS A 11 -10.87 6.00 -16.47
N ASP A 12 -11.28 5.08 -17.35
CA ASP A 12 -12.68 4.64 -17.45
C ASP A 12 -13.15 3.93 -16.16
N ILE A 13 -12.29 3.13 -15.52
CA ILE A 13 -12.58 2.49 -14.23
C ILE A 13 -12.84 3.54 -13.15
N VAL A 14 -11.94 4.52 -13.02
CA VAL A 14 -12.06 5.60 -12.04
C VAL A 14 -13.32 6.43 -12.28
N HIS A 15 -13.57 6.82 -13.53
CA HIS A 15 -14.80 7.52 -13.91
C HIS A 15 -16.05 6.69 -13.56
N ASN A 16 -16.01 5.38 -13.76
CA ASN A 16 -17.14 4.51 -13.38
C ASN A 16 -17.40 4.56 -11.86
N ILE A 17 -16.35 4.47 -11.05
CA ILE A 17 -16.46 4.51 -9.59
C ILE A 17 -16.96 5.87 -9.13
N VAL A 18 -16.28 6.94 -9.52
CA VAL A 18 -16.49 8.29 -8.98
C VAL A 18 -17.75 8.92 -9.57
N ASP A 19 -17.85 8.96 -10.89
CA ASP A 19 -18.87 9.75 -11.58
C ASP A 19 -20.15 8.95 -11.86
N THR A 20 -20.04 7.67 -12.24
CA THR A 20 -21.22 6.85 -12.57
C THR A 20 -21.88 6.25 -11.33
N TRP A 21 -21.09 5.75 -10.37
CA TRP A 21 -21.59 5.05 -9.17
C TRP A 21 -21.40 5.85 -7.88
N GLY A 22 -21.03 7.13 -7.97
CA GLY A 22 -21.00 8.04 -6.82
C GLY A 22 -20.06 7.57 -5.70
N GLY A 23 -18.88 7.09 -6.04
CA GLY A 23 -17.87 6.58 -5.10
C GLY A 23 -17.96 5.08 -4.80
N HIS A 24 -18.90 4.35 -5.40
CA HIS A 24 -19.10 2.93 -5.12
C HIS A 24 -18.55 2.04 -6.24
N HIS A 25 -18.13 0.82 -5.89
CA HIS A 25 -17.82 -0.20 -6.89
C HIS A 25 -19.08 -0.93 -7.34
N HIS A 26 -19.07 -1.45 -8.57
CA HIS A 26 -20.14 -2.29 -9.13
C HIS A 26 -19.63 -3.68 -9.51
N THR A 27 -18.72 -4.22 -8.69
CA THR A 27 -18.01 -5.48 -8.97
C THR A 27 -18.48 -6.64 -8.09
N GLY A 28 -18.45 -7.85 -8.67
CA GLY A 28 -18.51 -9.11 -7.92
C GLY A 28 -17.15 -9.49 -7.33
N ASN A 29 -17.07 -10.68 -6.71
CA ASN A 29 -15.88 -11.14 -5.96
C ASN A 29 -14.56 -11.00 -6.75
N THR A 30 -14.47 -11.63 -7.92
CA THR A 30 -13.25 -11.56 -8.75
C THR A 30 -12.93 -10.14 -9.19
N GLY A 31 -13.95 -9.35 -9.51
CA GLY A 31 -13.78 -7.98 -9.97
C GLY A 31 -13.24 -7.06 -8.88
N VAL A 32 -13.62 -7.25 -7.61
CA VAL A 32 -13.12 -6.41 -6.52
C VAL A 32 -11.66 -6.70 -6.21
N THR A 33 -11.24 -7.96 -6.25
CA THR A 33 -9.81 -8.31 -6.09
C THR A 33 -8.98 -7.65 -7.19
N CYS A 34 -9.38 -7.77 -8.45
CA CYS A 34 -8.68 -7.09 -9.54
C CYS A 34 -8.70 -5.57 -9.42
N LEU A 35 -9.75 -5.00 -8.82
CA LEU A 35 -9.83 -3.56 -8.60
C LEU A 35 -8.81 -3.08 -7.57
N ILE A 36 -8.68 -3.80 -6.46
CA ILE A 36 -7.67 -3.53 -5.41
C ILE A 36 -6.27 -3.55 -6.03
N ASP A 37 -5.94 -4.61 -6.78
CA ASP A 37 -4.62 -4.78 -7.40
C ASP A 37 -4.31 -3.72 -8.46
N ALA A 38 -5.34 -3.17 -9.11
CA ALA A 38 -5.16 -2.23 -10.23
C ALA A 38 -5.01 -0.78 -9.77
N LEU A 39 -5.80 -0.32 -8.78
CA LEU A 39 -5.92 1.11 -8.51
C LEU A 39 -4.64 1.72 -7.94
N THR A 40 -4.09 1.16 -6.84
CA THR A 40 -2.91 1.74 -6.19
C THR A 40 -1.68 1.80 -7.10
N PRO A 41 -1.29 0.73 -7.82
CA PRO A 41 -0.12 0.77 -8.71
C PRO A 41 -0.24 1.76 -9.88
N HIS A 42 -1.46 2.16 -10.24
CA HIS A 42 -1.74 3.16 -11.28
C HIS A 42 -2.02 4.57 -10.72
N GLY A 43 -1.63 4.83 -9.46
CA GLY A 43 -1.76 6.14 -8.83
C GLY A 43 -3.18 6.50 -8.43
N GLN A 44 -4.10 5.54 -8.37
CA GLN A 44 -5.51 5.72 -7.99
C GLN A 44 -5.79 5.24 -6.56
N GLY A 45 -4.77 5.23 -5.69
CA GLY A 45 -4.91 4.81 -4.30
C GLY A 45 -5.95 5.62 -3.51
N GLU A 46 -6.06 6.93 -3.77
CA GLU A 46 -7.08 7.78 -3.11
C GLU A 46 -8.50 7.33 -3.44
N VAL A 47 -8.75 6.97 -4.70
CA VAL A 47 -10.06 6.43 -5.14
C VAL A 47 -10.38 5.11 -4.42
N LEU A 48 -9.37 4.23 -4.28
CA LEU A 48 -9.55 2.98 -3.55
C LEU A 48 -9.79 3.22 -2.06
N TYR A 49 -9.05 4.15 -1.44
CA TYR A 49 -9.23 4.54 -0.04
C TYR A 49 -10.66 5.00 0.24
N ASP A 50 -11.16 5.94 -0.56
CA ASP A 50 -12.51 6.48 -0.41
C ASP A 50 -13.59 5.40 -0.61
N LEU A 51 -13.42 4.55 -1.64
CA LEU A 51 -14.33 3.45 -1.94
C LEU A 51 -14.42 2.45 -0.77
N VAL A 52 -13.28 2.07 -0.20
CA VAL A 52 -13.22 1.11 0.92
C VAL A 52 -13.85 1.69 2.18
N ALA A 53 -13.61 2.97 2.45
CA ALA A 53 -14.13 3.69 3.61
C ALA A 53 -15.61 4.11 3.47
N THR A 54 -16.22 3.93 2.30
CA THR A 54 -17.58 4.41 2.02
C THR A 54 -18.61 3.72 2.95
N PRO A 55 -19.36 4.50 3.77
CA PRO A 55 -20.29 3.96 4.77
C PRO A 55 -21.64 3.52 4.17
N THR A 56 -21.90 3.87 2.91
CA THR A 56 -23.16 3.57 2.21
C THR A 56 -23.06 2.33 1.35
N TYR A 57 -24.19 1.68 1.11
CA TYR A 57 -24.24 0.46 0.31
C TYR A 57 -23.81 0.71 -1.15
N PRO A 58 -23.06 -0.21 -1.80
CA PRO A 58 -22.40 -1.41 -1.24
C PRO A 58 -20.95 -1.13 -0.80
N GLY A 59 -20.42 -1.94 0.14
CA GLY A 59 -18.99 -1.94 0.43
C GLY A 59 -18.63 -2.43 1.84
N TRP A 60 -17.33 -2.42 2.15
CA TRP A 60 -16.82 -2.79 3.48
C TRP A 60 -17.18 -1.76 4.56
N GLY A 61 -17.04 -0.46 4.27
CA GLY A 61 -17.48 0.59 5.19
C GLY A 61 -18.96 0.43 5.55
N TYR A 62 -19.82 0.13 4.58
CA TYR A 62 -21.22 -0.21 4.84
C TYR A 62 -21.41 -1.42 5.76
N MET A 63 -20.66 -2.53 5.56
CA MET A 63 -20.73 -3.67 6.48
C MET A 63 -20.40 -3.26 7.92
N VAL A 64 -19.35 -2.45 8.11
CA VAL A 64 -18.96 -1.92 9.41
C VAL A 64 -20.07 -1.06 10.02
N GLU A 65 -20.67 -0.16 9.24
CA GLU A 65 -21.80 0.69 9.68
C GLU A 65 -23.04 -0.12 10.07
N GLN A 66 -23.25 -1.28 9.46
CA GLN A 66 -24.32 -2.20 9.84
C GLN A 66 -23.97 -3.10 11.03
N GLY A 67 -22.79 -2.94 11.64
CA GLY A 67 -22.36 -3.70 12.81
C GLY A 67 -21.79 -5.09 12.50
N ALA A 68 -21.32 -5.32 11.27
CA ALA A 68 -20.66 -6.57 10.91
C ALA A 68 -19.37 -6.77 11.72
N THR A 69 -19.20 -7.97 12.28
CA THR A 69 -17.95 -8.39 12.97
C THR A 69 -17.13 -9.39 12.14
N THR A 70 -17.66 -9.78 10.99
CA THR A 70 -17.06 -10.67 9.97
C THR A 70 -17.43 -10.17 8.57
N ILE A 71 -16.73 -10.64 7.55
CA ILE A 71 -17.08 -10.35 6.15
C ILE A 71 -18.29 -11.20 5.75
N TRP A 72 -19.33 -10.57 5.19
CA TRP A 72 -20.56 -11.24 4.75
C TRP A 72 -20.39 -11.88 3.36
N GLU A 73 -21.24 -12.82 2.98
CA GLU A 73 -21.28 -13.38 1.62
C GLU A 73 -21.72 -12.36 0.56
N SER A 74 -22.59 -11.43 0.96
CA SER A 74 -23.17 -10.38 0.12
C SER A 74 -22.96 -9.02 0.78
N TRP A 75 -22.90 -7.95 -0.03
CA TRP A 75 -22.83 -6.58 0.48
C TRP A 75 -24.02 -6.18 1.36
N SER A 76 -25.13 -6.93 1.29
CA SER A 76 -26.25 -6.81 2.21
C SER A 76 -26.87 -8.18 2.50
N LEU A 77 -27.15 -8.43 3.79
CA LEU A 77 -27.89 -9.61 4.27
C LEU A 77 -29.40 -9.50 4.00
N GLN A 78 -29.92 -8.28 3.84
CA GLN A 78 -31.35 -8.06 3.65
C GLN A 78 -31.78 -8.25 2.19
N SER A 79 -30.93 -7.85 1.24
CA SER A 79 -31.23 -7.93 -0.19
C SER A 79 -31.00 -9.32 -0.79
N THR A 80 -30.32 -10.21 -0.07
CA THR A 80 -29.86 -11.50 -0.58
C THR A 80 -30.36 -12.63 0.30
N VAL A 81 -31.37 -13.36 -0.18
CA VAL A 81 -31.95 -14.49 0.54
C VAL A 81 -30.89 -15.57 0.76
N GLY A 82 -30.64 -15.91 2.02
CA GLY A 82 -29.71 -16.97 2.41
C GLY A 82 -28.24 -16.55 2.51
N ALA A 83 -27.93 -15.25 2.43
CA ALA A 83 -26.55 -14.78 2.56
C ALA A 83 -25.96 -15.13 3.93
N ALA A 84 -24.77 -15.73 3.92
CA ALA A 84 -24.01 -16.01 5.13
C ALA A 84 -23.38 -14.75 5.73
N GLU A 85 -23.39 -14.65 7.06
CA GLU A 85 -22.74 -13.54 7.80
C GLU A 85 -21.21 -13.70 7.92
N SER A 86 -20.66 -14.85 7.53
CA SER A 86 -19.22 -15.12 7.62
C SER A 86 -18.76 -15.90 6.40
N MET A 87 -18.19 -15.17 5.44
CA MET A 87 -17.63 -15.74 4.21
C MET A 87 -16.44 -14.93 3.71
N ILE A 88 -15.40 -15.62 3.25
CA ILE A 88 -14.09 -15.03 2.98
C ILE A 88 -13.98 -14.29 1.65
N MET A 89 -15.02 -14.31 0.80
CA MET A 89 -14.88 -13.86 -0.60
C MET A 89 -14.40 -12.41 -0.71
N TRP A 90 -14.95 -11.49 0.11
CA TRP A 90 -14.54 -10.08 0.09
C TRP A 90 -13.35 -9.76 1.00
N ALA A 91 -12.66 -10.77 1.54
CA ALA A 91 -11.52 -10.55 2.43
C ALA A 91 -10.23 -10.17 1.68
N SER A 92 -10.26 -10.10 0.34
CA SER A 92 -9.13 -9.58 -0.46
C SER A 92 -8.76 -8.13 -0.11
N ILE A 93 -9.63 -7.39 0.58
CA ILE A 93 -9.29 -6.06 1.09
C ILE A 93 -8.09 -6.05 2.04
N ASP A 94 -7.79 -7.17 2.68
CA ASP A 94 -6.60 -7.29 3.53
C ASP A 94 -5.31 -7.01 2.72
N GLU A 95 -5.32 -7.32 1.42
CA GLU A 95 -4.22 -6.97 0.52
C GLU A 95 -3.92 -5.47 0.51
N PHE A 96 -4.95 -4.62 0.41
CA PHE A 96 -4.79 -3.17 0.46
C PHE A 96 -4.15 -2.72 1.78
N PHE A 97 -4.52 -3.34 2.91
CA PHE A 97 -3.97 -2.98 4.21
C PHE A 97 -2.48 -3.33 4.33
N TYR A 98 -2.07 -4.51 3.88
CA TYR A 98 -0.67 -4.95 3.95
C TYR A 98 0.19 -4.38 2.82
N ASN A 99 -0.23 -4.54 1.57
CA ASN A 99 0.57 -4.19 0.39
C ASN A 99 0.63 -2.69 0.13
N ASP A 100 -0.44 -1.95 0.41
CA ASP A 100 -0.54 -0.54 0.02
C ASP A 100 -0.42 0.38 1.22
N LEU A 101 -1.28 0.23 2.23
CA LEU A 101 -1.24 1.10 3.41
C LEU A 101 0.04 0.88 4.21
N ALA A 102 0.30 -0.34 4.69
CA ALA A 102 1.55 -0.65 5.40
C ALA A 102 2.74 -0.74 4.44
N GLY A 103 2.51 -1.03 3.16
CA GLY A 103 3.52 -1.05 2.13
C GLY A 103 4.33 -2.36 2.04
N ILE A 104 4.02 -3.40 2.82
CA ILE A 104 4.72 -4.69 2.72
C ILE A 104 4.22 -5.40 1.47
N LYS A 105 4.89 -5.21 0.35
CA LYS A 105 4.42 -5.76 -0.94
C LYS A 105 4.44 -7.29 -0.92
N GLY A 106 3.33 -7.88 -1.37
CA GLY A 106 3.19 -9.29 -1.66
C GLY A 106 3.57 -9.64 -3.11
N PRO A 107 3.61 -10.94 -3.45
CA PRO A 107 3.78 -11.37 -4.83
C PRO A 107 2.54 -10.99 -5.67
N ASP A 108 2.76 -10.66 -6.94
CA ASP A 108 1.65 -10.42 -7.87
C ASP A 108 0.77 -11.67 -8.03
N TYR A 109 -0.50 -11.47 -8.37
CA TYR A 109 -1.50 -12.53 -8.55
C TYR A 109 -1.05 -13.66 -9.52
N HIS A 110 -0.24 -13.34 -10.53
CA HIS A 110 0.25 -14.31 -11.53
C HIS A 110 1.58 -14.99 -11.18
N GLY A 111 2.10 -14.76 -9.97
CA GLY A 111 3.38 -15.28 -9.50
C GLY A 111 4.30 -14.17 -8.99
N PRO A 112 5.50 -14.53 -8.53
CA PRO A 112 6.45 -13.56 -8.01
C PRO A 112 6.87 -12.62 -9.15
N GLY A 113 6.21 -11.47 -9.27
CA GLY A 113 6.57 -10.45 -10.26
C GLY A 113 7.90 -9.83 -9.89
N PHE A 114 7.88 -8.77 -9.08
CA PHE A 114 9.08 -8.05 -8.67
C PHE A 114 9.79 -8.65 -7.43
N MET A 115 9.23 -9.69 -6.81
CA MET A 115 9.78 -10.28 -5.58
C MET A 115 10.46 -11.61 -5.85
N THR A 116 11.54 -11.91 -5.12
CA THR A 116 12.11 -13.26 -5.16
C THR A 116 11.36 -14.20 -4.21
N PRO A 117 11.16 -15.49 -4.59
CA PRO A 117 10.47 -16.45 -3.73
C PRO A 117 11.07 -16.54 -2.32
N GLY A 118 10.19 -16.69 -1.33
CA GLY A 118 10.59 -16.90 0.06
C GLY A 118 11.17 -15.66 0.74
N PHE A 119 10.75 -14.45 0.34
CA PHE A 119 11.11 -13.18 1.00
C PHE A 119 12.62 -12.89 1.04
N ARG A 120 13.38 -13.37 0.05
CA ARG A 120 14.81 -13.05 -0.06
C ARG A 120 15.03 -11.57 -0.42
N GLU A 121 14.15 -11.03 -1.25
CA GLU A 121 14.06 -9.61 -1.58
C GLU A 121 12.67 -9.12 -1.21
N ILE A 122 12.62 -8.06 -0.41
CA ILE A 122 11.41 -7.49 0.17
C ILE A 122 11.23 -6.07 -0.36
N HIS A 123 10.02 -5.70 -0.75
CA HIS A 123 9.70 -4.31 -1.11
C HIS A 123 8.78 -3.71 -0.06
N ILE A 124 9.20 -2.56 0.47
CA ILE A 124 8.40 -1.76 1.40
C ILE A 124 8.05 -0.46 0.69
N GLU A 125 6.78 -0.26 0.37
CA GLU A 125 6.28 0.89 -0.39
C GLU A 125 4.91 1.33 0.14
N PRO A 126 4.89 2.07 1.27
CA PRO A 126 3.67 2.59 1.85
C PRO A 126 3.04 3.68 0.99
N HIS A 127 1.71 3.73 1.00
CA HIS A 127 0.88 4.75 0.37
C HIS A 127 0.09 5.49 1.47
N PRO A 128 0.55 6.69 1.89
CA PRO A 128 -0.13 7.48 2.90
C PRO A 128 -1.37 8.17 2.30
N LEU A 129 -2.48 7.43 2.21
CA LEU A 129 -3.71 7.85 1.54
C LEU A 129 -4.66 8.62 2.47
N GLY A 130 -5.54 9.41 1.86
CA GLY A 130 -6.64 10.11 2.51
C GLY A 130 -6.19 10.99 3.67
N ASP A 131 -6.82 10.81 4.83
CA ASP A 131 -6.52 11.51 6.08
C ASP A 131 -5.66 10.69 7.06
N LEU A 132 -5.23 9.48 6.67
CA LEU A 132 -4.43 8.61 7.53
C LEU A 132 -3.15 9.30 7.98
N LYS A 133 -2.94 9.38 9.30
CA LYS A 133 -1.72 9.95 9.89
C LYS A 133 -0.66 8.90 10.20
N HIS A 134 -1.04 7.63 10.25
CA HIS A 134 -0.15 6.50 10.43
C HIS A 134 -0.82 5.22 9.92
N ALA A 135 -0.02 4.24 9.53
CA ALA A 135 -0.43 2.85 9.38
C ALA A 135 0.78 1.94 9.61
N GLY A 136 0.52 0.67 9.89
CA GLY A 136 1.60 -0.28 10.03
C GLY A 136 1.12 -1.72 10.12
N ALA A 137 2.02 -2.62 9.74
CA ALA A 137 1.78 -4.05 9.77
C ALA A 137 3.08 -4.81 10.04
N ALA A 138 2.94 -6.07 10.41
CA ALA A 138 4.03 -7.02 10.47
C ALA A 138 3.55 -8.40 10.01
N ILE A 139 4.41 -9.11 9.30
CA ILE A 139 4.18 -10.49 8.86
C ILE A 139 5.34 -11.39 9.31
N THR A 140 5.03 -12.63 9.63
CA THR A 140 6.04 -13.65 9.91
C THR A 140 6.29 -14.46 8.64
N THR A 141 7.47 -14.28 8.06
CA THR A 141 7.89 -14.99 6.85
C THR A 141 8.72 -16.23 7.20
N VAL A 142 9.05 -17.04 6.20
CA VAL A 142 10.00 -18.17 6.35
C VAL A 142 11.42 -17.73 6.78
N ARG A 143 11.76 -16.44 6.65
CA ARG A 143 13.06 -15.88 7.06
C ARG A 143 13.02 -15.16 8.41
N GLY A 144 11.82 -14.96 8.97
CA GLY A 144 11.59 -14.16 10.16
C GLY A 144 10.61 -13.02 9.92
N GLN A 145 10.52 -12.11 10.88
CA GLN A 145 9.56 -11.02 10.85
C GLN A 145 9.95 -9.93 9.85
N VAL A 146 8.97 -9.47 9.06
CA VAL A 146 9.03 -8.23 8.28
C VAL A 146 8.03 -7.27 8.89
N SER A 147 8.43 -6.02 9.13
CA SER A 147 7.51 -5.00 9.63
C SER A 147 7.70 -3.66 8.92
N SER A 148 6.61 -2.90 8.80
CA SER A 148 6.59 -1.56 8.24
C SER A 148 5.58 -0.73 9.02
N HIS A 149 6.02 0.34 9.65
CA HIS A 149 5.18 1.25 10.41
C HIS A 149 5.55 2.68 10.06
N TRP A 150 4.60 3.45 9.53
CA TRP A 150 4.86 4.84 9.17
C TRP A 150 3.95 5.80 9.92
N ARG A 151 4.42 7.04 10.01
CA ARG A 151 3.65 8.19 10.45
C ARG A 151 3.95 9.37 9.52
N ARG A 152 2.96 10.22 9.26
CA ARG A 152 3.17 11.47 8.53
C ARG A 152 2.64 12.68 9.28
N THR A 153 3.23 13.80 8.98
CA THR A 153 2.72 15.14 9.23
C THR A 153 2.64 15.89 7.90
N ASP A 154 2.29 17.17 7.94
CA ASP A 154 2.27 18.00 6.74
C ASP A 154 3.68 18.34 6.23
N HIS A 155 4.72 18.07 7.03
CA HIS A 155 6.12 18.44 6.73
C HIS A 155 7.10 17.27 6.85
N SER A 156 6.63 16.07 7.20
CA SER A 156 7.50 14.93 7.42
C SER A 156 6.81 13.59 7.24
N PHE A 157 7.62 12.59 6.92
CA PHE A 157 7.24 11.18 6.87
C PHE A 157 8.30 10.37 7.61
N SER A 158 7.89 9.55 8.58
CA SER A 158 8.79 8.62 9.28
C SER A 158 8.38 7.19 9.01
N LEU A 159 9.36 6.28 8.89
CA LEU A 159 9.13 4.86 8.64
C LEU A 159 10.09 4.00 9.48
N ASP A 160 9.50 3.17 10.34
CA ASP A 160 10.17 2.10 11.06
C ASP A 160 10.01 0.77 10.31
N VAL A 161 11.13 0.15 9.98
CA VAL A 161 11.18 -1.07 9.16
C VAL A 161 12.08 -2.12 9.79
N THR A 162 11.63 -3.37 9.80
CA THR A 162 12.44 -4.53 10.19
C THR A 162 12.53 -5.51 9.03
N ILE A 163 13.76 -5.85 8.64
CA ILE A 163 14.09 -6.79 7.58
C ILE A 163 14.84 -7.99 8.19
N PRO A 164 14.36 -9.23 8.02
CA PRO A 164 14.97 -10.40 8.63
C PRO A 164 16.33 -10.73 8.01
N ILE A 165 17.18 -11.41 8.78
CA ILE A 165 18.48 -11.89 8.29
C ILE A 165 18.35 -12.71 7.00
N ASN A 166 19.41 -12.75 6.21
CA ASN A 166 19.42 -13.39 4.88
C ASN A 166 18.36 -12.83 3.91
N SER A 167 17.96 -11.57 4.10
CA SER A 167 17.06 -10.84 3.21
C SER A 167 17.63 -9.44 2.93
N THR A 168 17.24 -8.87 1.80
CA THR A 168 17.48 -7.47 1.45
C THR A 168 16.16 -6.79 1.16
N ALA A 169 16.12 -5.47 1.24
CA ALA A 169 14.91 -4.74 0.91
C ALA A 169 15.15 -3.51 0.05
N ARG A 170 14.13 -3.16 -0.74
CA ARG A 170 13.96 -1.84 -1.33
C ARG A 170 12.88 -1.11 -0.55
N ILE A 171 13.22 0.03 0.01
CA ILE A 171 12.32 0.91 0.76
C ILE A 171 11.99 2.10 -0.13
N SER A 172 10.73 2.26 -0.50
CA SER A 172 10.23 3.40 -1.25
C SER A 172 9.62 4.40 -0.27
N LEU A 173 10.35 5.46 0.07
CA LEU A 173 9.86 6.51 0.98
C LEU A 173 9.03 7.53 0.19
N PRO A 174 7.71 7.67 0.46
CA PRO A 174 6.88 8.65 -0.23
C PRO A 174 7.31 10.07 0.14
N THR A 175 7.52 10.91 -0.87
CA THR A 175 7.83 12.33 -0.70
C THR A 175 6.65 13.12 -0.14
N ILE A 176 5.44 12.55 -0.15
CA ILE A 176 4.19 13.15 0.33
C ILE A 176 3.93 14.56 -0.21
N GLY A 177 4.39 14.83 -1.45
CA GLY A 177 4.26 16.13 -2.12
C GLY A 177 5.29 17.20 -1.66
N LEU A 178 6.23 16.85 -0.78
CA LEU A 178 7.27 17.75 -0.33
C LEU A 178 8.33 17.99 -1.42
N SER A 179 8.84 19.21 -1.47
CA SER A 179 9.99 19.59 -2.29
C SER A 179 11.26 19.60 -1.46
N ASN A 180 12.42 19.60 -2.13
CA ASN A 180 13.74 19.69 -1.48
C ASN A 180 13.95 18.64 -0.38
N VAL A 181 13.51 17.41 -0.63
CA VAL A 181 13.48 16.36 0.39
C VAL A 181 14.87 15.99 0.91
N SER A 182 14.96 15.78 2.22
CA SER A 182 16.10 15.22 2.92
C SER A 182 15.67 13.95 3.64
N VAL A 183 16.45 12.88 3.54
CA VAL A 183 16.20 11.62 4.26
C VAL A 183 17.34 11.36 5.24
N SER A 184 16.99 11.00 6.47
CA SER A 184 17.94 10.52 7.48
C SER A 184 17.60 9.11 7.93
N GLU A 185 18.63 8.36 8.35
CA GLU A 185 18.49 7.10 9.07
C GLU A 185 19.07 7.28 10.48
N ASN A 186 18.23 7.08 11.50
CA ASN A 186 18.60 7.33 12.91
C ASN A 186 19.30 8.70 13.11
N GLY A 187 18.78 9.76 12.46
CA GLY A 187 19.32 11.12 12.49
C GLY A 187 20.55 11.38 11.62
N ASN A 188 21.06 10.38 10.90
CA ASN A 188 22.20 10.54 9.98
C ASN A 188 21.68 10.73 8.55
N THR A 189 21.96 11.87 7.94
CA THR A 189 21.49 12.16 6.58
C THR A 189 22.07 11.17 5.56
N ILE A 190 21.19 10.52 4.80
CA ILE A 190 21.53 9.58 3.72
C ILE A 190 21.15 10.12 2.34
N TRP A 191 20.27 11.13 2.29
CA TRP A 191 19.85 11.76 1.05
C TRP A 191 19.66 13.26 1.28
N GLN A 192 20.27 14.07 0.42
CA GLN A 192 20.07 15.52 0.40
C GLN A 192 20.49 16.08 -0.96
N ASN A 193 19.91 17.21 -1.38
CA ASN A 193 20.27 17.90 -2.64
C ASN A 193 20.20 16.97 -3.87
N ASN A 194 19.19 16.11 -3.91
CA ASN A 194 18.98 15.09 -4.95
C ASN A 194 20.14 14.12 -5.14
N ALA A 195 20.88 13.83 -4.07
CA ALA A 195 22.01 12.90 -4.09
C ALA A 195 22.01 11.99 -2.86
N TYR A 196 22.41 10.73 -3.09
CA TYR A 196 22.71 9.77 -2.03
C TYR A 196 24.04 10.12 -1.34
N LEU A 197 24.03 10.11 -0.02
CA LEU A 197 25.20 10.29 0.85
C LEU A 197 25.59 8.93 1.46
N PRO A 198 26.64 8.26 0.95
CA PRO A 198 27.07 6.96 1.45
C PRO A 198 27.73 7.07 2.84
N GLY A 199 27.84 5.95 3.54
CA GLY A 199 28.56 5.85 4.81
C GLY A 199 27.77 5.21 5.96
N ARG A 200 26.53 4.79 5.71
CA ARG A 200 25.72 4.02 6.65
C ARG A 200 25.83 2.53 6.37
N GLU A 201 26.15 1.77 7.40
CA GLU A 201 26.13 0.31 7.31
C GLU A 201 24.70 -0.17 7.02
N GLY A 202 24.58 -1.24 6.21
CA GLY A 202 23.29 -1.76 5.81
C GLY A 202 22.61 -1.01 4.66
N ILE A 203 22.95 0.26 4.39
CA ILE A 203 22.40 1.04 3.27
C ILE A 203 23.36 1.01 2.08
N LYS A 204 22.88 0.51 0.95
CA LYS A 204 23.69 0.27 -0.26
C LYS A 204 23.61 1.43 -1.25
N SER A 205 22.41 1.89 -1.52
CA SER A 205 22.15 2.93 -2.51
C SER A 205 20.85 3.67 -2.18
N ALA A 206 20.70 4.87 -2.73
CA ALA A 206 19.43 5.55 -2.80
C ALA A 206 19.28 6.27 -4.15
N ARG A 207 18.06 6.37 -4.66
CA ARG A 207 17.74 7.06 -5.93
C ARG A 207 16.36 7.69 -5.87
N THR A 208 16.15 8.72 -6.69
CA THR A 208 14.83 9.29 -6.92
C THR A 208 14.02 8.40 -7.87
N ARG A 209 12.73 8.30 -7.56
CA ARG A 209 11.65 7.86 -8.45
C ARG A 209 10.53 8.91 -8.36
N PRO A 210 9.64 9.07 -9.37
CA PRO A 210 8.48 9.94 -9.19
C PRO A 210 7.79 9.67 -7.85
N ASP A 211 7.57 10.74 -7.08
CA ASP A 211 6.93 10.75 -5.75
C ASP A 211 7.64 9.96 -4.64
N TYR A 212 8.79 9.32 -4.90
CA TYR A 212 9.47 8.44 -3.95
C TYR A 212 11.00 8.62 -3.92
N ILE A 213 11.60 8.36 -2.77
CA ILE A 213 13.03 8.07 -2.62
C ILE A 213 13.19 6.58 -2.36
N ASP A 214 13.75 5.84 -3.32
CA ASP A 214 14.05 4.42 -3.16
C ASP A 214 15.39 4.27 -2.42
N VAL A 215 15.43 3.45 -1.37
CA VAL A 215 16.63 3.11 -0.59
C VAL A 215 16.82 1.60 -0.59
N GLU A 216 18.00 1.12 -0.97
CA GLU A 216 18.33 -0.31 -0.93
C GLU A 216 19.08 -0.65 0.35
N ILE A 217 18.56 -1.61 1.12
CA ILE A 217 19.09 -2.00 2.43
C ILE A 217 19.32 -3.50 2.58
N GLY A 218 20.17 -3.88 3.52
CA GLY A 218 20.31 -5.23 4.05
C GLY A 218 19.28 -5.55 5.14
N SER A 219 19.47 -6.69 5.80
CA SER A 219 18.73 -7.04 7.02
C SER A 219 19.02 -6.06 8.16
N GLY A 220 18.10 -5.93 9.10
CA GLY A 220 18.23 -5.05 10.26
C GLY A 220 16.93 -4.30 10.55
N THR A 221 17.00 -3.44 11.57
CA THR A 221 15.93 -2.50 11.91
C THR A 221 16.41 -1.10 11.59
N TYR A 222 15.60 -0.34 10.85
CA TYR A 222 15.94 0.99 10.36
C TYR A 222 14.82 1.96 10.72
N HIS A 223 15.20 3.19 11.06
CA HIS A 223 14.29 4.30 11.27
C HIS A 223 14.61 5.40 10.27
N PHE A 224 13.74 5.58 9.28
CA PHE A 224 13.87 6.61 8.27
C PHE A 224 13.02 7.83 8.62
N GLU A 225 13.58 9.01 8.45
CA GLU A 225 12.83 10.27 8.49
C GLU A 225 13.06 11.05 7.20
N LEU A 226 11.98 11.36 6.50
CA LEU A 226 11.93 12.24 5.35
C LEU A 226 11.33 13.58 5.78
N THR A 227 12.01 14.67 5.44
CA THR A 227 11.56 16.05 5.66
C THR A 227 11.74 16.85 4.38
N GLY A 228 10.99 17.93 4.22
CA GLY A 228 11.08 18.80 3.05
C GLY A 228 10.33 20.12 3.25
N THR A 229 10.25 20.90 2.18
CA THR A 229 9.56 22.20 2.12
C THR A 229 8.30 22.12 1.30
#